data_AF-A0A0G9MLA2-F1
#
_entry.id   AF-A0A0G9MLA2-F1
#
_cell.length_a   1.000
_cell.length_b   1.000
_cell.length_c   1.000
_cell.angle_alpha   90.00
_cell.angle_beta   90.00
_cell.angle_gamma   90.00
#
_symmetry.space_group_name_H-M   'P 1'
#
loop_
_entity.id
_entity.type
_entity.pdbx_description
1 polymer ?
#
loop_
_entity_poly.entity_id
_entity_poly.type
_entity_poly.pdbx_seq_one_letter_code
_entity_poly.pdbx_strand_id
1 'polypeptide(L)'
;MVFGRKGTTAANVKARPGVPDGHRHVLELLDREEADKPHQRAQMAGRILFDLSLRMMNDERGVHVDSLVAALASCGGAACLQAAFDAVKQQGKTLEDAGFYVMEGADGQTYYYEDAPNFYLWENPASLLSLALGAAQDAGGNVSAQMVEQAMGHVASTVGTPEFGVPPRRARHEHQRATRALGRSSERPLRRSVGYV
;
A
#
# COMPACT_ATOMS: atom_id res chain seq x y z
N MET A 1 14.42 0.97 -22.03
CA MET A 1 14.88 2.38 -22.15
C MET A 1 15.48 2.75 -20.80
N VAL A 2 16.81 2.81 -20.71
CA VAL A 2 17.56 3.03 -19.46
C VAL A 2 18.06 4.47 -19.49
N PHE A 3 17.61 5.31 -18.55
CA PHE A 3 18.15 6.64 -18.37
C PHE A 3 19.45 6.56 -17.55
N GLY A 4 20.58 6.48 -18.25
CA GLY A 4 21.91 6.67 -17.69
C GLY A 4 22.62 7.78 -18.45
N ARG A 5 22.95 8.88 -17.76
CA ARG A 5 23.71 10.00 -18.32
C ARG A 5 25.15 9.53 -18.60
N LYS A 6 25.42 9.06 -19.82
CA LYS A 6 26.78 8.86 -20.31
C LYS A 6 27.47 10.23 -20.40
N GLY A 7 28.58 10.38 -19.70
CA GLY A 7 29.48 11.52 -19.87
C GLY A 7 29.37 12.59 -18.79
N THR A 8 29.69 12.24 -17.56
CA THR A 8 30.50 13.15 -16.72
C THR A 8 31.54 12.27 -16.09
N THR A 9 32.77 12.38 -16.60
CA THR A 9 33.97 11.82 -15.99
C THR A 9 33.88 12.06 -14.50
N ALA A 10 33.76 10.98 -13.72
CA ALA A 10 33.88 11.05 -12.29
C ALA A 10 35.23 11.72 -12.02
N ALA A 11 35.18 13.00 -11.64
CA ALA A 11 36.29 13.61 -10.95
C ALA A 11 36.57 12.64 -9.81
N ASN A 12 37.76 12.05 -9.84
CA ASN A 12 38.23 11.08 -8.87
C ASN A 12 38.24 11.80 -7.52
N VAL A 13 37.11 11.74 -6.80
CA VAL A 13 36.98 12.22 -5.43
C VAL A 13 37.82 11.26 -4.63
N LYS A 14 39.10 11.59 -4.53
CA LYS A 14 40.08 10.90 -3.70
C LYS A 14 39.45 10.82 -2.31
N ALA A 15 39.05 9.61 -1.90
CA ALA A 15 38.49 9.38 -0.58
C ALA A 15 39.43 10.01 0.45
N ARG A 16 38.93 11.00 1.21
CA ARG A 16 39.73 11.62 2.27
C ARG A 16 39.98 10.53 3.33
N PRO A 17 41.24 10.17 3.61
CA PRO A 17 41.53 9.18 4.63
C PRO A 17 40.96 9.66 5.97
N GLY A 18 40.10 8.84 6.59
CA GLY A 18 39.46 9.15 7.86
C GLY A 18 38.05 9.78 7.78
N VAL A 19 37.49 10.01 6.59
CA VAL A 19 36.07 10.35 6.45
C VAL A 19 35.29 9.05 6.21
N PRO A 20 34.44 8.61 7.15
CA PRO A 20 33.59 7.46 6.94
C PRO A 20 32.74 7.67 5.69
N ASP A 21 32.58 6.63 4.87
CA ASP A 21 31.59 6.65 3.79
C ASP A 21 30.23 6.98 4.42
N GLY A 22 29.69 8.17 4.11
CA GLY A 22 28.48 8.68 4.74
C GLY A 22 27.29 7.74 4.52
N HIS A 23 27.24 7.08 3.36
CA HIS A 23 26.23 6.08 3.08
C HIS A 23 26.36 4.88 4.02
N ARG A 24 27.57 4.32 4.13
CA ARG A 24 27.84 3.22 5.06
C ARG A 24 27.57 3.59 6.51
N HIS A 25 27.92 4.81 6.93
CA HIS A 25 27.67 5.26 8.29
C HIS A 25 26.17 5.37 8.61
N VAL A 26 25.36 5.84 7.66
CA VAL A 26 23.89 5.86 7.79
C VAL A 26 23.34 4.44 7.88
N LEU A 27 23.83 3.50 7.08
CA LEU A 27 23.41 2.09 7.19
C LEU A 27 23.75 1.50 8.56
N GLU A 28 24.98 1.69 9.03
CA GLU A 28 25.41 1.22 10.35
C GLU A 28 24.60 1.84 11.49
N LEU A 29 24.23 3.13 11.38
CA LEU A 29 23.32 3.78 12.34
C LEU A 29 21.94 3.13 12.32
N LEU A 30 21.37 2.93 11.13
CA LEU A 30 20.06 2.31 10.99
C LEU A 30 20.06 0.85 11.46
N ASP A 31 21.16 0.10 11.32
CA ASP A 31 21.28 -1.26 11.86
C ASP A 31 21.22 -1.24 13.40
N ARG A 32 21.88 -0.26 14.03
CA ARG A 32 21.83 -0.08 15.49
C ARG A 32 20.44 0.32 15.96
N GLU A 33 19.81 1.28 15.28
CA GLU A 33 18.49 1.75 15.67
C GLU A 33 17.40 0.67 15.48
N GLU A 34 17.52 -0.18 14.46
CA GLU A 34 16.59 -1.31 14.28
C GLU A 34 16.66 -2.36 15.39
N ALA A 35 17.79 -2.47 16.10
CA ALA A 35 17.89 -3.35 17.27
C ALA A 35 16.96 -2.91 18.41
N ASP A 36 16.78 -1.59 18.59
CA ASP A 36 15.92 -1.00 19.61
C ASP A 36 14.49 -0.77 19.11
N LYS A 37 14.33 -0.50 17.80
CA LYS A 37 13.05 -0.17 17.16
C LYS A 37 12.84 -1.03 15.91
N PRO A 38 12.18 -2.20 16.06
CA PRO A 38 11.87 -3.07 14.94
C PRO A 38 11.17 -2.30 13.80
N HIS A 39 11.56 -2.58 12.56
CA HIS A 39 10.97 -2.04 11.33
C HIS A 39 11.17 -0.53 11.09
N GLN A 40 12.09 0.13 11.79
CA GLN A 40 12.31 1.57 11.62
C GLN A 40 12.69 1.95 10.18
N ARG A 41 13.51 1.15 9.47
CA ARG A 41 13.84 1.42 8.07
C ARG A 41 12.63 1.35 7.17
N ALA A 42 11.79 0.34 7.38
CA ALA A 42 10.55 0.17 6.62
C ALA A 42 9.58 1.35 6.86
N GLN A 43 9.47 1.84 8.10
CA GLN A 43 8.66 3.02 8.41
C GLN A 43 9.20 4.29 7.74
N MET A 44 10.51 4.50 7.76
CA MET A 44 11.13 5.66 7.10
C MET A 44 10.92 5.62 5.59
N ALA A 45 11.19 4.48 4.96
CA ALA A 45 10.95 4.28 3.54
C ALA A 45 9.47 4.47 3.20
N GLY A 46 8.57 3.90 4.00
CA GLY A 46 7.12 4.05 3.84
C GLY A 46 6.65 5.50 3.87
N ARG A 47 7.16 6.31 4.81
CA ARG A 47 6.85 7.76 4.88
C ARG A 47 7.31 8.50 3.63
N ILE A 48 8.54 8.25 3.19
CA ILE A 48 9.09 8.88 1.98
C ILE A 48 8.26 8.51 0.74
N LEU A 49 7.94 7.22 0.59
CA LEU A 49 7.14 6.73 -0.53
C LEU A 49 5.73 7.32 -0.51
N PHE A 50 5.09 7.38 0.65
CA PHE A 50 3.76 7.97 0.81
C PHE A 50 3.74 9.47 0.44
N ASP A 51 4.73 10.24 0.93
CA ASP A 51 4.85 11.67 0.60
C ASP A 51 5.07 11.89 -0.91
N LEU A 52 5.88 11.03 -1.55
CA LEU A 52 6.08 11.07 -2.99
C LEU A 52 4.80 10.72 -3.75
N SER A 53 4.08 9.67 -3.33
CA SER A 53 2.79 9.30 -3.91
C SER A 53 1.77 10.43 -3.81
N LEU A 54 1.66 11.07 -2.63
CA LEU A 54 0.79 12.23 -2.44
C LEU A 54 1.13 13.36 -3.42
N ARG A 55 2.42 13.70 -3.56
CA ARG A 55 2.85 14.76 -4.47
C ARG A 55 2.57 14.42 -5.93
N MET A 56 2.76 13.16 -6.33
CA MET A 56 2.52 12.71 -7.69
C MET A 56 1.04 12.71 -8.07
N MET A 57 0.16 12.47 -7.08
CA MET A 57 -1.29 12.40 -7.29
C MET A 57 -2.02 13.71 -7.00
N ASN A 58 -1.29 14.75 -6.59
CA ASN A 58 -1.85 16.05 -6.30
C ASN A 58 -2.04 16.84 -7.61
N ASP A 59 -3.27 17.23 -7.89
CA ASP A 59 -3.62 18.12 -9.00
C ASP A 59 -4.15 19.47 -8.50
N GLU A 60 -4.66 20.32 -9.40
CA GLU A 60 -5.23 21.63 -9.05
C GLU A 60 -6.40 21.56 -8.04
N ARG A 61 -7.05 20.40 -7.90
CA ARG A 61 -8.19 20.13 -7.01
C ARG A 61 -7.78 19.38 -5.75
N GLY A 62 -6.50 19.06 -5.58
CA GLY A 62 -5.96 18.32 -4.45
C GLY A 62 -5.74 16.83 -4.78
N VAL A 63 -5.60 16.01 -3.73
CA VAL A 63 -5.46 14.56 -3.89
C VAL A 63 -6.83 13.90 -3.80
N HIS A 64 -7.22 13.18 -4.85
CA HIS A 64 -8.37 12.28 -4.82
C HIS A 64 -8.07 11.08 -3.93
N VAL A 65 -8.58 11.10 -2.70
CA VAL A 65 -8.30 10.07 -1.67
C VAL A 65 -8.66 8.67 -2.17
N ASP A 66 -9.77 8.50 -2.90
CA ASP A 66 -10.16 7.19 -3.45
C ASP A 66 -9.11 6.65 -4.43
N SER A 67 -8.54 7.53 -5.26
CA SER A 67 -7.49 7.16 -6.21
C SER A 67 -6.19 6.80 -5.49
N LEU A 68 -5.83 7.56 -4.45
CA LEU A 68 -4.64 7.28 -3.64
C LEU A 68 -4.77 5.93 -2.95
N VAL A 69 -5.91 5.68 -2.29
CA VAL A 69 -6.18 4.41 -1.60
C VAL A 69 -6.20 3.26 -2.60
N ALA A 70 -6.83 3.41 -3.77
CA ALA A 70 -6.82 2.39 -4.82
C ALA A 70 -5.41 2.07 -5.33
N ALA A 71 -4.58 3.09 -5.55
CA ALA A 71 -3.20 2.92 -5.99
C ALA A 71 -2.37 2.19 -4.91
N LEU A 72 -2.45 2.65 -3.65
CA LEU A 72 -1.73 2.04 -2.53
C LEU A 72 -2.17 0.59 -2.28
N ALA A 73 -3.48 0.32 -2.33
CA ALA A 73 -4.02 -1.03 -2.19
C ALA A 73 -3.55 -1.95 -3.33
N SER A 74 -3.53 -1.44 -4.57
CA SER A 74 -3.07 -2.22 -5.74
C SER A 74 -1.59 -2.56 -5.65
N CYS A 75 -0.75 -1.57 -5.32
CA CYS A 75 0.68 -1.79 -5.10
C CYS A 75 0.94 -2.74 -3.92
N GLY A 76 0.21 -2.57 -2.81
CA GLY A 76 0.32 -3.41 -1.63
C GLY A 76 -0.04 -4.87 -1.93
N GLY A 77 -1.18 -5.11 -2.59
CA GLY A 77 -1.59 -6.46 -2.99
C GLY A 77 -0.59 -7.11 -3.95
N ALA A 78 -0.07 -6.36 -4.92
CA ALA A 78 0.98 -6.86 -5.82
C ALA A 78 2.28 -7.21 -5.06
N ALA A 79 2.66 -6.41 -4.07
CA ALA A 79 3.84 -6.69 -3.25
C ALA A 79 3.68 -7.95 -2.39
N CYS A 80 2.48 -8.22 -1.85
CA CYS A 80 2.18 -9.47 -1.14
C CYS A 80 2.37 -10.69 -2.05
N LEU A 81 1.87 -10.63 -3.29
CA LEU A 81 2.06 -11.70 -4.28
C LEU A 81 3.54 -11.89 -4.64
N GLN A 82 4.27 -10.79 -4.87
CA GLN A 82 5.70 -10.87 -5.16
C GLN A 82 6.50 -11.47 -4.00
N ALA A 83 6.21 -11.07 -2.76
CA ALA A 83 6.85 -11.64 -1.59
C ALA A 83 6.61 -13.15 -1.48
N ALA A 84 5.39 -13.60 -1.77
CA ALA A 84 5.06 -15.02 -1.80
C ALA A 84 5.85 -15.76 -2.90
N PHE A 85 5.92 -15.24 -4.13
CA PHE A 85 6.70 -15.84 -5.20
C PHE A 85 8.21 -15.89 -4.90
N ASP A 86 8.76 -14.82 -4.34
CA ASP A 86 10.17 -14.77 -3.94
C ASP A 86 10.48 -15.80 -2.86
N ALA A 87 9.57 -15.99 -1.89
CA ALA A 87 9.71 -17.02 -0.87
C ALA A 87 9.72 -18.44 -1.48
N VAL A 88 8.85 -18.74 -2.44
CA VAL A 88 8.85 -20.03 -3.16
C VAL A 88 10.19 -20.25 -3.85
N LYS A 89 10.65 -19.24 -4.59
CA LYS A 89 11.90 -19.30 -5.35
C LYS A 89 13.12 -19.51 -4.47
N GLN A 90 13.19 -18.82 -3.33
CA GLN A 90 14.28 -18.97 -2.35
C GLN A 90 14.29 -20.34 -1.69
N GLN A 91 13.12 -20.94 -1.47
CA GLN A 91 12.99 -22.29 -0.90
C GLN A 91 13.20 -23.40 -1.94
N GLY A 92 13.28 -23.07 -3.23
CA GLY A 92 13.42 -24.05 -4.31
C GLY A 92 12.21 -24.98 -4.45
N LYS A 93 11.04 -24.54 -3.96
CA LYS A 93 9.79 -25.31 -3.99
C LYS A 93 9.03 -25.06 -5.29
N THR A 94 8.11 -25.96 -5.61
CA THR A 94 7.07 -25.67 -6.60
C THR A 94 6.03 -24.71 -6.00
N LEU A 95 5.19 -24.10 -6.84
CA LEU A 95 4.10 -23.24 -6.37
C LEU A 95 3.11 -24.04 -5.51
N GLU A 96 2.79 -25.27 -5.92
CA GLU A 96 1.89 -26.19 -5.21
C GLU A 96 2.45 -26.53 -3.82
N ASP A 97 3.74 -26.89 -3.73
CA ASP A 97 4.41 -27.20 -2.45
C ASP A 97 4.53 -25.99 -1.51
N ALA A 98 4.41 -24.79 -2.05
CA ALA A 98 4.42 -23.55 -1.29
C ALA A 98 3.02 -23.12 -0.84
N GLY A 99 1.97 -23.87 -1.16
CA GLY A 99 0.60 -23.53 -0.79
C GLY A 99 -0.05 -22.53 -1.73
N PHE A 100 0.35 -22.49 -3.01
CA PHE A 100 -0.43 -21.81 -4.05
C PHE A 100 -1.47 -22.76 -4.62
N TYR A 101 -2.70 -22.27 -4.74
CA TYR A 101 -3.72 -22.87 -5.58
C TYR A 101 -3.89 -22.05 -6.85
N VAL A 102 -3.67 -22.70 -7.98
CA VAL A 102 -3.72 -22.06 -9.30
C VAL A 102 -5.01 -22.46 -9.99
N MET A 103 -5.83 -21.47 -10.36
CA MET A 103 -7.06 -21.68 -11.11
C MET A 103 -7.04 -20.92 -12.42
N GLU A 104 -7.63 -21.50 -13.45
CA GLU A 104 -7.97 -20.79 -14.68
C GLU A 104 -9.42 -20.29 -14.57
N GLY A 105 -9.62 -18.98 -14.68
CA GLY A 105 -10.94 -18.37 -14.64
C GLY A 105 -11.71 -18.57 -15.96
N ALA A 106 -13.02 -18.33 -15.91
CA ALA A 106 -13.87 -18.37 -17.11
C ALA A 106 -13.51 -17.31 -18.16
N ASP A 107 -12.70 -16.33 -17.79
CA ASP A 107 -12.09 -15.30 -18.63
C ASP A 107 -10.76 -15.73 -19.27
N GLY A 108 -10.30 -16.96 -19.03
CA GLY A 108 -9.03 -17.49 -19.51
C GLY A 108 -7.79 -16.95 -18.78
N GLN A 109 -7.98 -16.27 -17.64
CA GLN A 109 -6.87 -15.75 -16.84
C GLN A 109 -6.48 -16.73 -15.73
N THR A 110 -5.19 -16.72 -15.37
CA THR A 110 -4.69 -17.51 -14.24
C THR A 110 -4.77 -16.71 -12.95
N TYR A 111 -5.36 -17.33 -11.94
CA TYR A 111 -5.51 -16.79 -10.61
C TYR A 111 -4.74 -17.62 -9.58
N TYR A 112 -4.15 -16.93 -8.60
CA TYR A 112 -3.33 -17.51 -7.55
C TYR A 112 -4.00 -17.27 -6.19
N TYR A 113 -4.32 -18.35 -5.48
CA TYR A 113 -5.00 -18.35 -4.18
C TYR A 113 -4.22 -19.13 -3.13
N GLU A 114 -4.77 -19.14 -1.91
CA GLU A 114 -4.37 -19.90 -0.72
C GLU A 114 -3.29 -19.26 0.17
N ASP A 115 -2.82 -20.06 1.12
CA ASP A 115 -2.01 -19.72 2.28
C ASP A 115 -0.82 -18.80 1.96
N ALA A 116 -0.09 -19.02 0.87
CA ALA A 116 1.13 -18.25 0.61
C ALA A 116 0.87 -16.76 0.34
N PRO A 117 0.00 -16.36 -0.62
CA PRO A 117 -0.43 -14.97 -0.74
C PRO A 117 -1.16 -14.44 0.50
N ASN A 118 -2.02 -15.26 1.12
CA ASN A 118 -2.84 -14.86 2.27
C ASN A 118 -2.01 -14.58 3.52
N PHE A 119 -0.87 -15.25 3.68
CA PHE A 119 0.06 -15.01 4.78
C PHE A 119 0.51 -13.55 4.85
N TYR A 120 0.93 -12.99 3.70
CA TYR A 120 1.38 -11.59 3.62
C TYR A 120 0.23 -10.59 3.59
N LEU A 121 -0.94 -11.01 3.09
CA LEU A 121 -2.10 -10.14 2.95
C LEU A 121 -2.87 -9.99 4.28
N TRP A 122 -3.09 -11.07 5.01
CA TRP A 122 -4.00 -11.14 6.16
C TRP A 122 -3.44 -11.88 7.38
N GLU A 123 -2.89 -13.08 7.23
CA GLU A 123 -2.72 -14.02 8.36
C GLU A 123 -1.55 -13.68 9.29
N ASN A 124 -0.54 -12.97 8.80
CA ASN A 124 0.58 -12.51 9.61
C ASN A 124 0.18 -11.29 10.47
N PRO A 125 0.64 -11.18 11.74
CA PRO A 125 0.46 -9.97 12.55
C PRO A 125 0.99 -8.67 11.90
N ALA A 126 2.01 -8.78 11.05
CA ALA A 126 2.57 -7.71 10.24
C ALA A 126 2.08 -7.74 8.78
N SER A 127 0.95 -8.41 8.51
CA SER A 127 0.32 -8.43 7.19
C SER A 127 -0.17 -7.05 6.77
N LEU A 128 -0.32 -6.86 5.46
CA LEU A 128 -0.76 -5.58 4.90
C LEU A 128 -2.08 -5.10 5.54
N LEU A 129 -3.07 -5.98 5.63
CA LEU A 129 -4.38 -5.64 6.17
C LEU A 129 -4.36 -5.48 7.69
N SER A 130 -3.56 -6.26 8.42
CA SER A 130 -3.37 -6.06 9.87
C SER A 130 -2.81 -4.67 10.18
N LEU A 131 -1.77 -4.25 9.46
CA LEU A 131 -1.17 -2.92 9.62
C LEU A 131 -2.13 -1.80 9.22
N ALA A 132 -2.84 -1.97 8.10
CA ALA A 132 -3.80 -0.99 7.61
C ALA A 132 -5.01 -0.83 8.55
N LEU A 133 -5.56 -1.95 9.06
CA LEU A 133 -6.66 -1.94 10.02
C LEU A 133 -6.23 -1.31 11.35
N GLY A 134 -5.07 -1.69 11.89
CA GLY A 134 -4.54 -1.10 13.11
C GLY A 134 -4.37 0.41 13.00
N ALA A 135 -3.77 0.89 11.91
CA ALA A 135 -3.62 2.31 11.65
C ALA A 135 -4.98 3.03 11.49
N ALA A 136 -5.96 2.39 10.85
CA ALA A 136 -7.30 2.95 10.71
C ALA A 136 -8.04 3.03 12.05
N GLN A 137 -7.90 2.02 12.92
CA GLN A 137 -8.48 2.01 14.27
C GLN A 137 -7.84 3.08 15.16
N ASP A 138 -6.51 3.22 15.13
CA ASP A 138 -5.78 4.27 15.86
C ASP A 138 -6.19 5.68 15.42
N ALA A 139 -6.56 5.85 14.15
CA ALA A 139 -7.12 7.09 13.62
C ALA A 139 -8.60 7.33 13.97
N GLY A 140 -9.23 6.45 14.76
CA GLY A 140 -10.64 6.51 15.16
C GLY A 140 -11.61 5.96 14.12
N GLY A 141 -11.12 5.23 13.11
CA GLY A 141 -11.93 4.57 12.10
C GLY A 141 -12.69 3.37 12.66
N ASN A 142 -13.96 3.25 12.28
CA ASN A 142 -14.77 2.08 12.63
C ASN A 142 -14.55 0.96 11.60
N VAL A 143 -13.42 0.25 11.73
CA VAL A 143 -13.06 -0.89 10.89
C VAL A 143 -12.95 -2.17 11.71
N SER A 144 -13.32 -3.30 11.11
CA SER A 144 -13.30 -4.61 11.78
C SER A 144 -12.79 -5.69 10.85
N ALA A 145 -12.28 -6.79 11.43
CA ALA A 145 -11.89 -7.98 10.69
C ALA A 145 -13.03 -8.54 9.81
N GLN A 146 -14.28 -8.46 10.31
CA GLN A 146 -15.46 -8.88 9.57
C GLN A 146 -15.65 -8.11 8.25
N MET A 147 -15.29 -6.82 8.21
CA MET A 147 -15.36 -6.04 6.97
C MET A 147 -14.34 -6.52 5.94
N VAL A 148 -13.15 -6.94 6.40
CA VAL A 148 -12.14 -7.54 5.53
C VAL A 148 -12.61 -8.88 5.00
N GLU A 149 -13.11 -9.77 5.87
CA GLU A 149 -13.65 -11.06 5.46
C GLU A 149 -14.77 -10.92 4.42
N GLN A 150 -15.68 -9.95 4.61
CA GLN A 150 -16.73 -9.64 3.63
C GLN A 150 -16.14 -9.14 2.30
N ALA A 151 -15.12 -8.29 2.34
CA ALA A 151 -14.47 -7.79 1.13
C ALA A 151 -13.74 -8.91 0.38
N MET A 152 -12.98 -9.76 1.09
CA MET A 152 -12.30 -10.91 0.49
C MET A 152 -13.30 -11.92 -0.07
N GLY A 153 -14.37 -12.22 0.67
CA GLY A 153 -15.44 -13.12 0.22
C GLY A 153 -16.14 -12.60 -1.04
N HIS A 154 -16.41 -11.29 -1.12
CA HIS A 154 -16.95 -10.67 -2.34
C HIS A 154 -15.98 -10.83 -3.51
N VAL A 155 -14.70 -10.48 -3.33
CA VAL A 155 -13.68 -10.63 -4.37
C VAL A 155 -13.63 -12.08 -4.85
N ALA A 156 -13.47 -13.05 -3.94
CA ALA A 156 -13.44 -14.48 -4.28
C ALA A 156 -14.69 -14.95 -5.03
N SER A 157 -15.88 -14.45 -4.68
CA SER A 157 -17.13 -14.81 -5.36
C SER A 157 -17.31 -14.19 -6.75
N THR A 158 -16.53 -13.16 -7.08
CA THR A 158 -16.64 -12.43 -8.36
C THR A 158 -15.49 -12.72 -9.33
N VAL A 159 -14.45 -13.43 -8.89
CA VAL A 159 -13.30 -13.82 -9.73
C VAL A 159 -13.77 -14.56 -10.98
N GLY A 160 -13.19 -14.21 -12.12
CA GLY A 160 -13.53 -14.81 -13.42
C GLY A 160 -14.92 -14.43 -13.95
N THR A 161 -15.63 -13.51 -13.30
CA THR A 161 -16.93 -12.97 -13.77
C THR A 161 -16.79 -11.52 -14.24
N PRO A 162 -17.72 -11.01 -15.05
CA PRO A 162 -17.77 -9.58 -15.41
C PRO A 162 -17.89 -8.62 -14.20
N GLU A 163 -18.32 -9.13 -13.04
CA GLU A 163 -18.43 -8.40 -11.79
C GLU A 163 -17.10 -8.28 -11.04
N PHE A 164 -16.03 -8.96 -11.48
CA PHE A 164 -14.71 -8.85 -10.87
C PHE A 164 -14.19 -7.41 -10.90
N GLY A 165 -13.65 -6.95 -9.77
CA GLY A 165 -13.16 -5.57 -9.63
C GLY A 165 -14.25 -4.50 -9.53
N VAL A 166 -15.54 -4.88 -9.57
CA VAL A 166 -16.66 -3.96 -9.37
C VAL A 166 -17.01 -3.93 -7.88
N PRO A 167 -16.97 -2.75 -7.23
CA PRO A 167 -17.35 -2.63 -5.82
C PRO A 167 -18.80 -3.07 -5.58
N PRO A 168 -19.09 -3.72 -4.44
CA PRO A 168 -20.45 -4.15 -4.12
C PRO A 168 -21.41 -2.95 -4.08
N ARG A 169 -22.66 -3.18 -4.49
CA ARG A 169 -23.67 -2.11 -4.64
C ARG A 169 -23.83 -1.25 -3.39
N ARG A 170 -23.76 -1.86 -2.20
CA ARG A 170 -23.83 -1.16 -0.91
C ARG A 170 -22.69 -0.16 -0.73
N ALA A 171 -21.45 -0.58 -0.97
CA ALA A 171 -20.28 0.30 -0.92
C ALA A 171 -20.39 1.45 -1.93
N ARG A 172 -20.94 1.20 -3.13
CA ARG A 172 -21.19 2.24 -4.14
C ARG A 172 -22.21 3.28 -3.65
N HIS A 173 -23.27 2.86 -2.96
CA HIS A 173 -24.27 3.77 -2.38
C HIS A 173 -23.74 4.57 -1.19
N GLU A 174 -22.94 3.96 -0.31
CA GLU A 174 -22.33 4.63 0.83
C GLU A 174 -21.29 5.67 0.36
N HIS A 175 -20.45 5.32 -0.62
CA HIS A 175 -19.52 6.26 -1.25
C HIS A 175 -20.23 7.45 -1.91
N GLN A 176 -21.32 7.21 -2.66
CA GLN A 176 -22.13 8.27 -3.25
C GLN A 176 -22.81 9.17 -2.21
N ARG A 177 -23.20 8.63 -1.05
CA ARG A 177 -23.75 9.41 0.05
C ARG A 177 -22.69 10.27 0.72
N ALA A 178 -21.50 9.73 0.97
CA ALA A 178 -20.39 10.44 1.58
C ALA A 178 -19.91 11.62 0.70
N THR A 179 -19.71 11.37 -0.59
CA THR A 179 -19.35 12.42 -1.57
C THR A 179 -20.42 13.51 -1.70
N ARG A 180 -21.71 13.16 -1.68
CA ARG A 180 -22.81 14.14 -1.66
C ARG A 180 -22.91 14.94 -0.36
N ALA A 181 -22.62 14.31 0.79
CA ALA A 181 -22.61 14.99 2.08
C ALA A 181 -21.46 16.01 2.19
N LEU A 182 -20.28 15.66 1.69
CA LEU A 182 -19.13 16.55 1.58
C LEU A 182 -19.38 17.71 0.61
N GLY A 183 -20.00 17.43 -0.55
CA GLY A 183 -20.40 18.46 -1.51
C GLY A 183 -21.40 19.48 -0.94
N ARG A 184 -22.38 19.03 -0.14
CA ARG A 184 -23.34 19.92 0.55
C ARG A 184 -22.74 20.70 1.72
N SER A 185 -21.61 20.25 2.27
CA SER A 185 -20.91 21.00 3.33
C SER A 185 -20.10 22.18 2.80
N SER A 186 -19.79 22.21 1.51
CA SER A 186 -19.10 23.34 0.84
C SER A 186 -20.07 24.50 0.51
N GLU A 187 -21.38 24.25 0.49
CA GLU A 187 -22.42 25.24 0.19
C GLU A 187 -23.00 25.95 1.43
N ARG A 188 -22.50 25.70 2.65
CA ARG A 188 -22.90 26.52 3.81
C ARG A 188 -22.10 27.83 3.78
N PRO A 189 -22.72 28.99 3.49
CA PRO A 189 -22.02 30.24 3.70
C PRO A 189 -21.71 30.35 5.19
N LEU A 190 -20.43 30.52 5.51
CA LEU A 190 -19.97 30.98 6.81
C LEU A 190 -20.80 32.23 7.17
N ARG A 191 -21.78 32.07 8.06
CA ARG A 191 -22.41 33.21 8.74
C ARG A 191 -21.28 33.90 9.49
N ARG A 192 -20.75 34.98 8.91
CA ARG A 192 -19.91 35.94 9.59
C ARG A 192 -20.72 36.51 10.75
N SER A 193 -20.52 35.97 11.95
CA SER A 193 -20.87 36.68 13.18
C SER A 193 -19.81 37.78 13.37
N VAL A 194 -20.07 38.93 12.78
CA VAL A 194 -19.44 40.18 13.23
C VAL A 194 -20.15 40.54 14.53
N GLY A 195 -19.46 40.36 15.65
CA GLY A 195 -19.86 40.83 16.97
C GLY A 195 -18.66 41.49 17.61
N TYR A 196 -18.53 42.80 17.40
CA TYR A 196 -17.74 43.69 18.24
C TYR A 196 -18.59 44.00 19.47
N VAL A 197 -18.18 43.56 20.66
CA VAL A 197 -18.14 44.32 21.93
C VAL A 197 -17.10 43.64 22.82
#